data_AF-A0A8X7TD71-F1
#
_entry.id   AF-A0A8X7TD71-F1
#
_cell.length_a   1.000
_cell.length_b   1.000
_cell.length_c   1.000
_cell.angle_alpha   90.00
_cell.angle_beta   90.00
_cell.angle_gamma   90.00
#
_symmetry.space_group_name_H-M   'P 1'
#
loop_
_entity.id
_entity.type
_entity.pdbx_description
1 polymer ?
#
loop_
_entity_poly.entity_id
_entity_poly.type
_entity_poly.pdbx_seq_one_letter_code
_entity_poly.pdbx_strand_id
1 'polypeptide(L)'
;MLRLIVNPSRALATQVICKPLSSASIRHQVVNYSTAKTTRSSKDKEAAYLKKKLQTAKDKKKSIEQDLKDKTREIRELSKERKKKAATQEKTKLKEQKEAEKHKAFLKDTLREPRSLNVHNYFAKATKTPVYELKEKFAELSESEVAKYKEATNKYNHALKSILTPKPVLGPTSAYQNFVSQNYPPDVSGREAMTRLAAKWKALSDEEKKSFDVPDHEVERIKSLQKQWEKTREEEYPKLVKFKQEYKFTI
;
A
#
# COMPACT_ATOMS: atom_id res chain seq x y z
N MET A 1 20.77 34.66 4.80
CA MET A 1 20.21 35.41 3.64
C MET A 1 19.08 34.59 3.01
N LEU A 2 17.83 34.88 3.37
CA LEU A 2 16.63 34.24 2.82
C LEU A 2 15.81 35.32 2.13
N ARG A 3 15.65 35.22 0.80
CA ARG A 3 14.84 36.15 -0.01
C ARG A 3 13.39 35.68 0.00
N LEU A 4 12.53 36.44 0.67
CA LEU A 4 11.08 36.44 0.48
C LEU A 4 10.77 37.15 -0.85
N ILE A 5 10.21 36.43 -1.82
CA ILE A 5 9.66 37.04 -3.04
C ILE A 5 8.15 37.19 -2.85
N VAL A 6 7.78 38.45 -2.66
CA VAL A 6 6.43 39.00 -2.67
C VAL A 6 5.81 38.81 -4.05
N ASN A 7 4.55 38.38 -4.11
CA ASN A 7 3.78 38.33 -5.35
C ASN A 7 2.60 39.31 -5.24
N PRO A 8 2.65 40.50 -5.87
CA PRO A 8 1.56 41.47 -5.83
C PRO A 8 0.79 41.42 -7.16
N SER A 9 -0.41 40.85 -7.17
CA SER A 9 -1.36 40.98 -8.28
C SER A 9 -2.80 40.77 -7.82
N ARG A 10 -3.27 41.63 -6.91
CA ARG A 10 -4.70 41.90 -6.74
C ARG A 10 -5.05 43.06 -7.67
N ALA A 11 -5.47 42.74 -8.89
CA ALA A 11 -6.10 43.72 -9.77
C ALA A 11 -7.58 43.83 -9.39
N LEU A 12 -7.92 44.92 -8.69
CA LEU A 12 -9.29 45.37 -8.49
C LEU A 12 -9.80 45.96 -9.82
N ALA A 13 -10.63 45.21 -10.54
CA ALA A 13 -11.35 45.73 -11.70
C ALA A 13 -12.66 46.37 -11.21
N THR A 14 -12.62 47.68 -10.96
CA THR A 14 -13.81 48.53 -10.83
C THR A 14 -14.45 48.69 -12.21
N GLN A 15 -15.60 48.05 -12.45
CA GLN A 15 -16.42 48.37 -13.61
C GLN A 15 -17.35 49.54 -13.30
N VAL A 16 -17.02 50.67 -13.92
CA VAL A 16 -17.78 51.90 -13.96
C VAL A 16 -19.10 51.65 -14.70
N ILE A 17 -20.23 51.90 -14.04
CA ILE A 17 -21.57 51.89 -14.64
C ILE A 17 -21.75 53.22 -15.38
N CYS A 18 -21.43 53.26 -16.66
CA CYS A 18 -21.81 54.38 -17.54
C CYS A 18 -23.21 54.11 -18.11
N LYS A 19 -24.22 54.78 -17.56
CA LYS A 19 -25.55 54.89 -18.19
C LYS A 19 -25.44 55.88 -19.36
N PRO A 20 -25.83 55.54 -20.60
CA PRO A 20 -26.03 56.56 -21.62
C PRO A 20 -27.33 57.31 -21.35
N LEU A 21 -27.20 58.64 -21.37
CA LEU A 21 -28.26 59.63 -21.26
C LEU A 21 -29.31 59.46 -22.37
N SER A 22 -30.57 59.50 -21.95
CA SER A 22 -31.76 59.66 -22.80
C SER A 22 -31.64 60.93 -23.65
N SER A 23 -31.37 60.79 -24.94
CA SER A 23 -31.52 61.88 -25.90
C SER A 23 -32.99 62.03 -26.28
N ALA A 24 -33.51 63.24 -26.08
CA ALA A 24 -34.87 63.64 -26.43
C ALA A 24 -35.13 63.45 -27.93
N SER A 25 -36.16 62.67 -28.25
CA SER A 25 -36.66 62.49 -29.62
C SER A 25 -37.49 63.72 -30.03
N ILE A 26 -36.93 64.56 -30.90
CA ILE A 26 -37.68 65.60 -31.61
C ILE A 26 -38.64 64.92 -32.59
N ARG A 27 -39.95 65.20 -32.45
CA ARG A 27 -40.98 64.76 -33.40
C ARG A 27 -40.79 65.50 -34.72
N HIS A 28 -40.12 64.87 -35.68
CA HIS A 28 -40.27 65.25 -37.08
C HIS A 28 -41.62 64.75 -37.59
N GLN A 29 -42.47 65.70 -38.01
CA GLN A 29 -43.65 65.41 -38.81
C GLN A 29 -43.19 64.75 -40.11
N VAL A 30 -43.50 63.47 -40.27
CA VAL A 30 -43.28 62.75 -41.53
C VAL A 30 -44.39 63.17 -42.48
N VAL A 31 -44.02 63.95 -43.48
CA VAL A 31 -44.86 64.24 -44.64
C VAL A 31 -45.07 62.92 -45.38
N ASN A 32 -46.32 62.45 -45.42
CA ASN A 32 -46.71 61.26 -46.16
C ASN A 32 -46.66 61.57 -47.67
N TYR A 33 -45.51 61.32 -48.29
CA TYR A 33 -45.47 61.14 -49.74
C TYR A 33 -45.98 59.74 -50.06
N SER A 34 -47.12 59.70 -50.75
CA SER A 34 -47.64 58.54 -51.47
C SER A 34 -46.53 57.89 -52.27
N THR A 35 -45.96 56.81 -51.75
CA THR A 35 -45.08 55.93 -52.52
C THR A 35 -45.96 55.02 -53.35
N ALA A 36 -45.89 55.22 -54.67
CA ALA A 36 -46.46 54.31 -55.65
C ALA A 36 -46.03 52.86 -55.32
N LYS A 37 -46.96 51.92 -55.45
CA LYS A 37 -46.68 50.48 -55.32
C LYS A 37 -45.73 50.07 -56.45
N THR A 38 -44.42 50.19 -56.22
CA THR A 38 -43.42 49.59 -57.08
C THR A 38 -43.50 48.08 -56.88
N THR A 39 -44.00 47.38 -57.89
CA THR A 39 -43.94 45.93 -57.99
C THR A 39 -42.47 45.50 -57.90
N ARG A 40 -42.09 44.86 -56.78
CA ARG A 40 -40.73 44.33 -56.57
C ARG A 40 -40.35 43.46 -57.76
N SER A 41 -39.26 43.83 -58.43
CA SER A 41 -38.71 43.09 -59.56
C SER A 41 -38.29 41.68 -59.10
N SER A 42 -38.26 40.71 -60.01
CA SER A 42 -37.86 39.33 -59.67
C SER A 42 -36.48 39.25 -58.99
N LYS A 43 -35.58 40.20 -59.31
CA LYS A 43 -34.24 40.32 -58.72
C LYS A 43 -34.26 40.68 -57.23
N ASP A 44 -35.23 41.46 -56.76
CA ASP A 44 -35.35 41.83 -55.33
C ASP A 44 -35.85 40.67 -54.46
N LYS A 45 -36.68 39.78 -55.03
CA LYS A 45 -37.14 38.56 -54.36
C LYS A 45 -36.02 37.53 -54.23
N GLU A 46 -35.16 37.42 -55.25
CA GLU A 46 -33.99 36.55 -55.25
C GLU A 46 -32.93 37.02 -54.24
N ALA A 47 -32.66 38.33 -54.17
CA ALA A 47 -31.78 38.93 -53.16
C ALA A 47 -32.29 38.70 -51.73
N ALA A 48 -33.61 38.83 -51.49
CA ALA A 48 -34.22 38.55 -50.19
C ALA A 48 -34.10 37.06 -49.79
N TYR A 49 -34.26 36.15 -50.75
CA TYR A 49 -34.08 34.72 -50.54
C TYR A 49 -32.63 34.34 -50.21
N LEU A 50 -31.66 34.89 -50.95
CA LEU A 50 -30.24 34.69 -50.70
C LEU A 50 -29.82 35.25 -49.34
N LYS A 51 -30.32 36.42 -48.95
CA LYS A 51 -30.09 37.01 -47.62
C LYS A 51 -30.64 36.12 -46.49
N LYS A 52 -31.83 35.54 -46.68
CA LYS A 52 -32.43 34.58 -45.73
C LYS A 52 -31.61 33.30 -45.62
N LYS A 53 -31.16 32.73 -46.76
CA LYS A 53 -30.24 31.57 -46.77
C LYS A 53 -28.93 31.85 -46.03
N LEU A 54 -28.32 33.00 -46.29
CA LEU A 54 -27.07 33.41 -45.64
C LEU A 54 -27.26 33.58 -44.13
N GLN A 55 -28.39 34.14 -43.69
CA GLN A 55 -28.74 34.22 -42.27
C GLN A 55 -28.90 32.83 -41.65
N THR A 56 -29.65 31.92 -42.28
CA THR A 56 -29.79 30.54 -41.78
C THR A 56 -28.46 29.80 -41.73
N ALA A 57 -27.55 30.04 -42.67
CA ALA A 57 -26.21 29.44 -42.66
C ALA A 57 -25.35 30.01 -41.53
N LYS A 58 -25.44 31.32 -41.25
CA LYS A 58 -24.78 31.96 -40.11
C LYS A 58 -25.29 31.42 -38.77
N ASP A 59 -26.60 31.23 -38.64
CA ASP A 59 -27.21 30.73 -37.41
C ASP A 59 -26.85 29.25 -37.18
N LYS A 60 -26.85 28.43 -38.24
CA LYS A 60 -26.32 27.05 -38.18
C LYS A 60 -24.85 27.00 -37.78
N LYS A 61 -24.00 27.88 -38.34
CA LYS A 61 -22.58 27.95 -37.98
C LYS A 61 -22.40 28.29 -36.50
N LYS A 62 -23.17 29.26 -35.98
CA LYS A 62 -23.14 29.63 -34.56
C LYS A 62 -23.58 28.46 -33.66
N SER A 63 -24.61 27.73 -34.04
CA SER A 63 -25.07 26.53 -33.32
C SER A 63 -23.96 25.47 -33.26
N ILE A 64 -23.33 25.16 -34.39
CA ILE A 64 -22.23 24.17 -34.45
C ILE A 64 -21.03 24.64 -33.62
N GLU A 65 -20.69 25.92 -33.66
CA GLU A 65 -19.58 26.48 -32.87
C GLU A 65 -19.87 26.39 -31.36
N GLN A 66 -21.12 26.59 -30.96
CA GLN A 66 -21.55 26.44 -29.57
C GLN A 66 -21.48 24.97 -29.12
N ASP A 67 -22.00 24.05 -29.93
CA ASP A 67 -21.93 22.60 -29.64
C ASP A 67 -20.48 22.11 -29.51
N LEU A 68 -19.55 22.64 -30.32
CA LEU A 68 -18.13 22.33 -30.20
C LEU A 68 -17.53 22.87 -28.90
N LYS A 69 -17.92 24.08 -28.47
CA LYS A 69 -17.49 24.65 -27.18
C LYS A 69 -18.01 23.83 -26.00
N ASP A 70 -19.26 23.38 -26.06
CA ASP A 70 -19.87 22.59 -25.00
C ASP A 70 -19.23 21.19 -24.91
N LYS A 71 -19.03 20.50 -26.04
CA LYS A 71 -18.31 19.21 -26.08
C LYS A 71 -16.86 19.32 -25.60
N THR A 72 -16.14 20.38 -25.99
CA THR A 72 -14.75 20.57 -25.53
C THR A 72 -14.68 20.87 -24.03
N ARG A 73 -15.69 21.55 -23.46
CA ARG A 73 -15.81 21.74 -22.02
C ARG A 73 -16.06 20.41 -21.30
N GLU A 74 -17.00 19.60 -21.79
CA GLU A 74 -17.33 18.29 -21.22
C GLU A 74 -16.10 17.35 -21.22
N ILE A 75 -15.37 17.26 -22.33
CA ILE A 75 -14.14 16.46 -22.42
C ILE A 75 -13.10 16.92 -21.39
N ARG A 76 -12.96 18.24 -21.18
CA ARG A 76 -12.04 18.79 -20.17
C ARG A 76 -12.47 18.42 -18.75
N GLU A 77 -13.76 18.46 -18.45
CA GLU A 77 -14.30 18.10 -17.14
C GLU A 77 -14.12 16.60 -16.87
N LEU A 78 -14.49 15.74 -17.82
CA LEU A 78 -14.27 14.29 -17.74
C LEU A 78 -12.79 13.93 -17.60
N SER A 79 -11.89 14.62 -18.32
CA SER A 79 -10.45 14.42 -18.19
C SER A 79 -9.94 14.78 -16.78
N LYS A 80 -10.42 15.89 -16.20
CA LYS A 80 -10.09 16.28 -14.83
C LYS A 80 -10.59 15.27 -13.81
N GLU A 81 -11.82 14.76 -13.97
CA GLU A 81 -12.36 13.74 -13.09
C GLU A 81 -11.60 12.42 -13.15
N ARG A 82 -11.27 11.95 -14.37
CA ARG A 82 -10.45 10.74 -14.55
C ARG A 82 -9.09 10.88 -13.88
N LYS A 83 -8.42 12.03 -14.02
CA LYS A 83 -7.15 12.31 -13.33
C LYS A 83 -7.30 12.30 -11.81
N LYS A 84 -8.36 12.90 -11.27
CA LYS A 84 -8.63 12.88 -9.82
C LYS A 84 -8.88 11.46 -9.31
N LYS A 85 -9.72 10.67 -10.00
CA LYS A 85 -10.01 9.27 -9.65
C LYS A 85 -8.78 8.37 -9.71
N ALA A 86 -7.95 8.53 -10.75
CA ALA A 86 -6.69 7.80 -10.88
C ALA A 86 -5.73 8.15 -9.72
N ALA A 87 -5.58 9.44 -9.40
CA ALA A 87 -4.73 9.87 -8.30
C ALA A 87 -5.22 9.39 -6.92
N THR A 88 -6.53 9.31 -6.69
CA THR A 88 -7.06 8.73 -5.44
C THR A 88 -6.84 7.23 -5.37
N GLN A 89 -7.08 6.50 -6.46
CA GLN A 89 -6.85 5.05 -6.52
C GLN A 89 -5.37 4.68 -6.35
N GLU A 90 -4.46 5.47 -6.92
CA GLU A 90 -3.03 5.24 -6.74
C GLU A 90 -2.60 5.49 -5.29
N LYS A 91 -3.15 6.54 -4.65
CA LYS A 91 -2.91 6.81 -3.23
C LYS A 91 -3.47 5.72 -2.31
N THR A 92 -4.65 5.16 -2.60
CA THR A 92 -5.21 4.06 -1.80
C THR A 92 -4.38 2.80 -1.97
N LYS A 93 -4.03 2.42 -3.21
CA LYS A 93 -3.15 1.29 -3.49
C LYS A 93 -1.80 1.41 -2.80
N LEU A 94 -1.18 2.59 -2.80
CA LEU A 94 0.09 2.82 -2.12
C LEU A 94 -0.04 2.72 -0.59
N LYS A 95 -1.16 3.16 -0.01
CA LYS A 95 -1.43 2.98 1.42
C LYS A 95 -1.63 1.51 1.77
N GLU A 96 -2.44 0.80 1.00
CA GLU A 96 -2.68 -0.64 1.16
C GLU A 96 -1.37 -1.44 1.05
N GLN A 97 -0.51 -1.12 0.08
CA GLN A 97 0.81 -1.75 -0.06
C GLN A 97 1.69 -1.48 1.17
N LYS A 98 1.76 -0.24 1.65
CA LYS A 98 2.52 0.11 2.85
C LYS A 98 1.99 -0.57 4.11
N GLU A 99 0.68 -0.70 4.25
CA GLU A 99 0.05 -1.40 5.37
C GLU A 99 0.31 -2.91 5.30
N ALA A 100 0.22 -3.50 4.10
CA ALA A 100 0.56 -4.90 3.88
C ALA A 100 2.04 -5.20 4.15
N GLU A 101 2.95 -4.29 3.77
CA GLU A 101 4.38 -4.40 4.09
C GLU A 101 4.65 -4.31 5.60
N LYS A 102 4.00 -3.35 6.29
CA LYS A 102 4.08 -3.23 7.75
C LYS A 102 3.55 -4.48 8.43
N HIS A 103 2.43 -5.02 7.97
CA HIS A 103 1.85 -6.26 8.48
C HIS A 103 2.78 -7.45 8.26
N LYS A 104 3.37 -7.59 7.07
CA LYS A 104 4.39 -8.63 6.80
C LYS A 104 5.62 -8.50 7.70
N ALA A 105 6.11 -7.28 7.92
CA ALA A 105 7.24 -7.04 8.82
C ALA A 105 6.88 -7.40 10.26
N PHE A 106 5.68 -7.00 10.73
CA PHE A 106 5.15 -7.37 12.04
C PHE A 106 5.06 -8.88 12.21
N LEU A 107 4.48 -9.60 11.24
CA LEU A 107 4.40 -11.07 11.28
C LEU A 107 5.80 -11.71 11.33
N LYS A 108 6.75 -11.21 10.54
CA LYS A 108 8.12 -11.73 10.54
C LYS A 108 8.77 -11.60 11.92
N ASP A 109 8.55 -10.49 12.62
CA ASP A 109 9.11 -10.26 13.95
C ASP A 109 8.36 -11.07 15.03
N THR A 110 7.03 -11.17 14.93
CA THR A 110 6.18 -11.94 15.84
C THR A 110 6.52 -13.43 15.81
N LEU A 111 6.66 -14.01 14.62
CA LEU A 111 6.89 -15.45 14.44
C LEU A 111 8.34 -15.87 14.70
N ARG A 112 9.27 -14.91 14.78
CA ARG A 112 10.67 -15.20 15.06
C ARG A 112 10.85 -15.69 16.49
N GLU A 113 11.75 -16.65 16.68
CA GLU A 113 12.14 -17.09 18.02
C GLU A 113 12.99 -16.01 18.72
N PRO A 114 12.79 -15.79 20.03
CA PRO A 114 13.54 -14.80 20.78
C PRO A 114 14.99 -15.25 20.91
N ARG A 115 15.93 -14.39 20.51
CA ARG A 115 17.36 -14.68 20.63
C ARG A 115 17.77 -14.65 22.11
N SER A 116 18.33 -15.75 22.59
CA SER A 116 18.93 -15.83 23.92
C SER A 116 20.13 -14.90 24.06
N LEU A 117 20.31 -14.33 25.25
CA LEU A 117 21.50 -13.57 25.60
C LEU A 117 22.63 -14.51 26.02
N ASN A 118 23.85 -14.19 25.58
CA ASN A 118 25.07 -14.73 26.17
C ASN A 118 25.37 -13.97 27.47
N VAL A 119 26.13 -14.58 28.38
CA VAL A 119 26.54 -14.04 29.68
C VAL A 119 27.18 -12.65 29.54
N HIS A 120 28.04 -12.46 28.54
CA HIS A 120 28.67 -11.16 28.24
C HIS A 120 27.63 -10.08 27.89
N ASN A 121 26.61 -10.43 27.09
CA ASN A 121 25.56 -9.48 26.71
C ASN A 121 24.62 -9.18 27.88
N TYR A 122 24.37 -10.17 28.75
CA TYR A 122 23.61 -9.96 29.97
C TYR A 122 24.39 -9.04 30.93
N PHE A 123 25.69 -9.31 31.12
CA PHE A 123 26.59 -8.45 31.90
C PHE A 123 26.59 -7.01 31.39
N ALA A 124 26.76 -6.80 30.07
CA ALA A 124 26.71 -5.47 29.46
C ALA A 124 25.41 -4.72 29.78
N LYS A 125 24.27 -5.43 29.76
CA LYS A 125 22.95 -4.86 30.06
C LYS A 125 22.74 -4.58 31.55
N ALA A 126 23.26 -5.43 32.43
CA ALA A 126 23.19 -5.27 33.88
C ALA A 126 24.05 -4.09 34.36
N THR A 127 25.28 -3.98 33.86
CA THR A 127 26.24 -2.95 34.28
C THR A 127 26.21 -1.69 33.43
N LYS A 128 25.44 -1.69 32.32
CA LYS A 128 25.43 -0.62 31.31
C LYS A 128 26.82 -0.33 30.73
N THR A 129 27.69 -1.35 30.71
CA THR A 129 29.06 -1.23 30.18
C THR A 129 29.02 -1.15 28.66
N PRO A 130 29.75 -0.20 28.05
CA PRO A 130 29.84 -0.11 26.59
C PRO A 130 30.60 -1.30 25.99
N VAL A 131 30.28 -1.65 24.74
CA VAL A 131 30.77 -2.88 24.09
C VAL A 131 32.30 -2.97 24.01
N TYR A 132 32.99 -1.84 23.87
CA TYR A 132 34.45 -1.82 23.72
C TYR A 132 35.22 -2.15 25.02
N GLU A 133 34.65 -1.83 26.19
CA GLU A 133 35.25 -2.13 27.51
C GLU A 133 34.77 -3.50 28.06
N LEU A 134 33.80 -4.11 27.39
CA LEU A 134 33.09 -5.28 27.91
C LEU A 134 34.01 -6.46 28.21
N LYS A 135 34.98 -6.70 27.32
CA LYS A 135 35.89 -7.85 27.43
C LYS A 135 36.83 -7.70 28.63
N GLU A 136 37.33 -6.50 28.86
CA GLU A 136 38.26 -6.20 29.95
C GLU A 136 37.54 -6.29 31.29
N LYS A 137 36.42 -5.56 31.44
CA LYS A 137 35.63 -5.57 32.68
C LYS A 137 35.03 -6.93 33.02
N PHE A 138 34.71 -7.75 32.01
CA PHE A 138 34.23 -9.11 32.26
C PHE A 138 35.36 -10.04 32.68
N ALA A 139 36.59 -9.82 32.21
CA ALA A 139 37.76 -10.61 32.60
C ALA A 139 38.25 -10.30 34.02
N GLU A 140 37.95 -9.10 34.53
CA GLU A 140 38.23 -8.70 35.92
C GLU A 140 37.33 -9.40 36.96
N LEU A 141 36.21 -10.01 36.52
CA LEU A 141 35.28 -10.69 37.41
C LEU A 141 35.88 -11.99 37.95
N SER A 142 35.63 -12.25 39.23
CA SER A 142 35.93 -13.55 39.83
C SER A 142 35.04 -14.65 39.24
N GLU A 143 35.49 -15.90 39.29
CA GLU A 143 34.69 -17.04 38.83
C GLU A 143 33.33 -17.13 39.54
N SER A 144 33.29 -16.73 40.82
CA SER A 144 32.07 -16.70 41.62
C SER A 144 31.04 -15.70 41.08
N GLU A 145 31.47 -14.54 40.60
CA GLU A 145 30.60 -13.53 40.01
C GLU A 145 30.13 -13.96 38.63
N VAL A 146 31.04 -14.52 37.81
CA VAL A 146 30.70 -15.10 36.52
C VAL A 146 29.63 -16.18 36.66
N ALA A 147 29.67 -17.00 37.72
CA ALA A 147 28.64 -17.99 38.01
C ALA A 147 27.28 -17.34 38.30
N LYS A 148 27.22 -16.27 39.10
CA LYS A 148 25.97 -15.52 39.35
C LYS A 148 25.39 -14.94 38.07
N TYR A 149 26.24 -14.36 37.21
CA TYR A 149 25.82 -13.85 35.91
C TYR A 149 25.33 -14.97 34.96
N LYS A 150 25.97 -16.14 34.96
CA LYS A 150 25.51 -17.31 34.21
C LYS A 150 24.12 -17.74 34.66
N GLU A 151 23.91 -17.85 35.98
CA GLU A 151 22.61 -18.23 36.54
C GLU A 151 21.52 -17.20 36.19
N ALA A 152 21.79 -15.90 36.37
CA ALA A 152 20.87 -14.84 36.01
C ALA A 152 20.56 -14.82 34.50
N THR A 153 21.57 -15.06 33.66
CA THR A 153 21.40 -15.20 32.20
C THR A 153 20.50 -16.38 31.85
N ASN A 154 20.68 -17.52 32.50
CA ASN A 154 19.85 -18.71 32.28
C ASN A 154 18.40 -18.46 32.73
N LYS A 155 18.19 -17.83 33.90
CA LYS A 155 16.86 -17.42 34.38
C LYS A 155 16.18 -16.47 33.39
N TYR A 156 16.89 -15.46 32.89
CA TYR A 156 16.38 -14.55 31.86
C TYR A 156 16.02 -15.28 30.57
N ASN A 157 16.91 -16.13 30.06
CA ASN A 157 16.69 -16.86 28.81
C ASN A 157 15.52 -17.84 28.93
N HIS A 158 15.37 -18.49 30.08
CA HIS A 158 14.23 -19.35 30.38
C HIS A 158 12.93 -18.55 30.40
N ALA A 159 12.88 -17.44 31.17
CA ALA A 159 11.71 -16.56 31.22
C ALA A 159 11.36 -15.97 29.85
N LEU A 160 12.35 -15.59 29.05
CA LEU A 160 12.17 -15.07 27.70
C LEU A 160 11.55 -16.11 26.76
N LYS A 161 12.00 -17.37 26.84
CA LYS A 161 11.47 -18.47 26.04
C LYS A 161 10.08 -18.92 26.51
N SER A 162 9.81 -18.89 27.82
CA SER A 162 8.52 -19.32 28.37
C SER A 162 7.36 -18.37 28.06
N ILE A 163 7.63 -17.14 27.62
CA ILE A 163 6.58 -16.19 27.21
C ILE A 163 5.91 -16.63 25.90
N LEU A 164 6.66 -17.28 25.02
CA LEU A 164 6.20 -17.59 23.67
C LEU A 164 5.94 -19.09 23.53
N THR A 165 4.76 -19.41 23.02
CA THR A 165 4.40 -20.79 22.71
C THR A 165 5.35 -21.34 21.62
N PRO A 166 6.03 -22.47 21.86
CA PRO A 166 6.97 -23.04 20.89
C PRO A 166 6.23 -23.45 19.62
N LYS A 167 6.96 -23.45 18.50
CA LYS A 167 6.39 -23.89 17.22
C LYS A 167 5.98 -25.36 17.33
N PRO A 168 4.73 -25.73 16.99
CA PRO A 168 4.31 -27.13 17.01
C PRO A 168 5.15 -27.94 16.04
N VAL A 169 5.48 -29.18 16.42
CA VAL A 169 6.06 -30.15 15.49
C VAL A 169 4.97 -30.56 14.51
N LEU A 170 5.12 -30.13 13.27
CA LEU A 170 4.16 -30.43 12.21
C LEU A 170 4.53 -31.76 11.55
N GLY A 171 3.52 -32.60 11.29
CA GLY A 171 3.68 -33.85 10.55
C GLY A 171 3.96 -33.62 9.05
N PRO A 172 4.13 -34.69 8.27
CA PRO A 172 4.29 -34.59 6.82
C PRO A 172 3.03 -33.99 6.19
N THR A 173 3.23 -33.04 5.26
CA THR A 173 2.14 -32.38 4.50
C THR A 173 2.06 -32.84 3.05
N SER A 174 3.07 -33.59 2.60
CA SER A 174 3.13 -34.14 1.25
C SER A 174 3.53 -35.61 1.28
N ALA A 175 3.16 -36.34 0.24
CA ALA A 175 3.48 -37.75 0.11
C ALA A 175 4.98 -38.01 0.17
N TYR A 176 5.78 -37.15 -0.46
CA TYR A 176 7.24 -37.24 -0.40
C TYR A 176 7.78 -37.00 1.02
N GLN A 177 7.23 -36.04 1.78
CA GLN A 177 7.64 -35.84 3.17
C GLN A 177 7.31 -37.06 4.03
N ASN A 178 6.14 -37.66 3.82
CA ASN A 178 5.75 -38.89 4.49
C ASN A 178 6.71 -40.04 4.16
N PHE A 179 7.02 -40.23 2.87
CA PHE A 179 8.02 -41.19 2.40
C PHE A 179 9.39 -40.98 3.05
N VAL A 180 9.90 -39.73 3.06
CA VAL A 180 11.17 -39.38 3.68
C VAL A 180 11.14 -39.70 5.18
N SER A 181 10.06 -39.38 5.89
CA SER A 181 9.95 -39.64 7.33
C SER A 181 9.98 -41.12 7.69
N GLN A 182 9.43 -41.98 6.82
CA GLN A 182 9.38 -43.42 7.04
C GLN A 182 10.67 -44.14 6.61
N ASN A 183 11.40 -43.58 5.63
CA ASN A 183 12.55 -44.24 4.99
C ASN A 183 13.90 -43.59 5.33
N TYR A 184 13.96 -42.65 6.27
CA TYR A 184 15.19 -41.91 6.57
C TYR A 184 16.26 -42.81 7.23
N PRO A 185 17.44 -42.98 6.61
CA PRO A 185 18.50 -43.80 7.19
C PRO A 185 19.21 -43.08 8.35
N PRO A 186 19.47 -43.75 9.50
CA PRO A 186 20.11 -43.12 10.66
C PRO A 186 21.60 -42.86 10.48
N ASP A 187 22.31 -43.66 9.67
CA ASP A 187 23.78 -43.71 9.67
C ASP A 187 24.45 -42.92 8.53
N VAL A 188 23.68 -42.11 7.79
CA VAL A 188 24.17 -41.44 6.57
C VAL A 188 24.11 -39.93 6.75
N SER A 189 25.06 -39.21 6.15
CA SER A 189 25.02 -37.75 6.10
C SER A 189 23.69 -37.28 5.49
N GLY A 190 23.05 -36.27 6.09
CA GLY A 190 21.69 -35.90 5.68
C GLY A 190 21.58 -35.49 4.21
N ARG A 191 22.65 -34.93 3.64
CA ARG A 191 22.74 -34.62 2.22
C ARG A 191 22.71 -35.88 1.33
N GLU A 192 23.49 -36.90 1.67
CA GLU A 192 23.49 -38.16 0.94
C GLU A 192 22.17 -38.91 1.13
N ALA A 193 21.63 -38.95 2.36
CA ALA A 193 20.34 -39.55 2.67
C ALA A 193 19.23 -38.97 1.78
N MET A 194 19.12 -37.65 1.72
CA MET A 194 18.11 -36.97 0.88
C MET A 194 18.32 -37.22 -0.61
N THR A 195 19.57 -37.30 -1.08
CA THR A 195 19.88 -37.60 -2.49
C THR A 195 19.44 -39.02 -2.86
N ARG A 196 19.74 -40.00 -2.01
CA ARG A 196 19.33 -41.40 -2.19
C ARG A 196 17.81 -41.54 -2.12
N LEU A 197 17.14 -40.89 -1.16
CA LEU A 197 15.68 -40.90 -1.04
C LEU A 197 14.99 -40.25 -2.24
N ALA A 198 15.52 -39.14 -2.76
CA ALA A 198 14.99 -38.51 -3.95
C ALA A 198 15.09 -39.43 -5.18
N ALA A 199 16.20 -40.16 -5.35
CA ALA A 199 16.36 -41.14 -6.41
C ALA A 199 15.36 -42.30 -6.25
N LYS A 200 15.22 -42.85 -5.02
CA LYS A 200 14.23 -43.89 -4.72
C LYS A 200 12.81 -43.43 -5.02
N TRP A 201 12.41 -42.24 -4.58
CA TRP A 201 11.09 -41.68 -4.83
C TRP A 201 10.77 -41.52 -6.32
N LYS A 202 11.75 -41.10 -7.13
CA LYS A 202 11.60 -41.00 -8.58
C LYS A 202 11.45 -42.35 -9.27
N ALA A 203 12.06 -43.40 -8.71
CA ALA A 203 11.96 -44.75 -9.22
C ALA A 203 10.64 -45.45 -8.85
N LEU A 204 9.92 -44.96 -7.83
CA LEU A 204 8.61 -45.50 -7.45
C LEU A 204 7.56 -45.24 -8.54
N SER A 205 6.70 -46.25 -8.72
CA SER A 205 5.48 -46.14 -9.52
C SER A 205 4.46 -45.19 -8.87
N ASP A 206 3.49 -44.73 -9.65
CA ASP A 206 2.48 -43.81 -9.12
C ASP A 206 1.51 -44.51 -8.15
N GLU A 207 1.37 -45.83 -8.21
CA GLU A 207 0.61 -46.64 -7.26
C GLU A 207 1.31 -46.71 -5.90
N GLU A 208 2.62 -46.91 -5.88
CA GLU A 208 3.42 -46.88 -4.65
C GLU A 208 3.47 -45.47 -4.03
N LYS A 209 3.45 -44.41 -4.85
CA LYS A 209 3.39 -43.04 -4.32
C LYS A 209 2.08 -42.77 -3.57
N LYS A 210 0.96 -43.35 -4.02
CA LYS A 210 -0.34 -43.21 -3.35
C LYS A 210 -0.35 -43.80 -1.94
N SER A 211 0.43 -44.85 -1.66
CA SER A 211 0.51 -45.38 -0.28
C SER A 211 1.18 -44.41 0.70
N PHE A 212 1.91 -43.42 0.19
CA PHE A 212 2.52 -42.36 1.00
C PHE A 212 1.67 -41.09 1.06
N ASP A 213 0.53 -41.01 0.36
CA ASP A 213 -0.32 -39.82 0.40
C ASP A 213 -0.77 -39.50 1.83
N VAL A 214 -0.78 -38.20 2.14
CA VAL A 214 -1.24 -37.71 3.43
C VAL A 214 -2.74 -37.42 3.31
N PRO A 215 -3.60 -38.00 4.17
CA PRO A 215 -5.02 -37.73 4.11
C PRO A 215 -5.34 -36.24 4.25
N ASP A 216 -6.35 -35.76 3.49
CA ASP A 216 -6.70 -34.33 3.47
C ASP A 216 -7.02 -33.76 4.87
N HIS A 217 -7.70 -34.54 5.72
CA HIS A 217 -8.03 -34.14 7.08
C HIS A 217 -6.77 -33.87 7.93
N GLU A 218 -5.68 -34.60 7.70
CA GLU A 218 -4.42 -34.42 8.42
C GLU A 218 -3.71 -33.15 7.94
N VAL A 219 -3.75 -32.87 6.64
CA VAL A 219 -3.26 -31.62 6.07
C VAL A 219 -4.03 -30.42 6.62
N GLU A 220 -5.36 -30.52 6.74
CA GLU A 220 -6.20 -29.49 7.33
C GLU A 220 -5.91 -29.28 8.81
N ARG A 221 -5.73 -30.37 9.58
CA ARG A 221 -5.32 -30.33 10.99
C ARG A 221 -3.98 -29.62 11.16
N ILE A 222 -2.99 -29.90 10.32
CA ILE A 222 -1.69 -29.23 10.33
C ILE A 222 -1.84 -27.74 10.02
N LYS A 223 -2.63 -27.38 9.00
CA LYS A 223 -2.93 -25.98 8.67
C LYS A 223 -3.63 -25.25 9.81
N SER A 224 -4.59 -25.90 10.49
CA SER A 224 -5.29 -25.30 11.63
C SER A 224 -4.35 -25.10 12.82
N LEU A 225 -3.49 -26.07 13.13
CA LEU A 225 -2.50 -25.95 14.20
C LEU A 225 -1.50 -24.83 13.92
N GLN A 226 -1.03 -24.70 12.68
CA GLN A 226 -0.14 -23.62 12.31
C GLN A 226 -0.83 -22.26 12.48
N LYS A 227 -2.07 -22.10 12.01
CA LYS A 227 -2.84 -20.85 12.17
C LYS A 227 -3.12 -20.52 13.64
N GLN A 228 -3.47 -21.52 14.44
CA GLN A 228 -3.68 -21.34 15.89
C GLN A 228 -2.39 -20.87 16.55
N TRP A 229 -1.25 -21.49 16.24
CA TRP A 229 0.05 -21.08 16.75
C TRP A 229 0.41 -19.64 16.33
N GLU A 230 0.22 -19.28 15.05
CA GLU A 230 0.47 -17.92 14.56
C GLU A 230 -0.36 -16.89 15.34
N LYS A 231 -1.66 -17.17 15.54
CA LYS A 231 -2.56 -16.32 16.32
C LYS A 231 -2.12 -16.20 17.78
N THR A 232 -1.78 -17.31 18.44
CA THR A 232 -1.26 -17.30 19.81
C THR A 232 0.01 -16.45 19.91
N ARG A 233 0.91 -16.55 18.93
CA ARG A 233 2.15 -15.75 18.92
C ARG A 233 1.87 -14.26 18.74
N GLU A 234 0.89 -13.87 17.93
CA GLU A 234 0.47 -12.46 17.80
C GLU A 234 -0.04 -11.88 19.13
N GLU A 235 -0.77 -12.66 19.92
CA GLU A 235 -1.28 -12.26 21.23
C GLU A 235 -0.17 -12.20 22.31
N GLU A 236 0.82 -13.09 22.23
CA GLU A 236 1.94 -13.16 23.17
C GLU A 236 3.06 -12.15 22.86
N TYR A 237 3.24 -11.76 21.60
CA TYR A 237 4.35 -10.90 21.19
C TYR A 237 4.38 -9.54 21.91
N PRO A 238 3.26 -8.83 22.15
CA PRO A 238 3.26 -7.63 22.99
C PRO A 238 3.78 -7.89 24.41
N LYS A 239 3.50 -9.07 24.99
CA LYS A 239 4.02 -9.47 26.31
C LYS A 239 5.54 -9.64 26.28
N LEU A 240 6.07 -10.22 25.21
CA LEU A 240 7.53 -10.33 24.98
C LEU A 240 8.19 -8.95 24.88
N VAL A 241 7.58 -8.02 24.14
CA VAL A 241 8.09 -6.65 24.00
C VAL A 241 8.12 -5.94 25.35
N LYS A 242 7.03 -6.00 26.12
CA LYS A 242 6.97 -5.45 27.48
C LYS A 242 8.02 -6.07 28.40
N PHE A 243 8.14 -7.40 28.40
CA PHE A 243 9.15 -8.11 29.18
C PHE A 243 10.56 -7.59 28.86
N LYS A 244 10.92 -7.44 27.58
CA LYS A 244 12.26 -6.92 27.20
C LYS A 244 12.51 -5.48 27.65
N GLN A 245 11.46 -4.66 27.72
CA GLN A 245 11.56 -3.25 28.13
C GLN A 245 11.61 -3.09 29.65
N GLU A 246 10.85 -3.90 30.38
CA GLU A 246 10.66 -3.77 31.84
C GLU A 246 11.61 -4.67 32.64
N TYR A 247 12.25 -5.66 32.02
CA TYR A 247 13.13 -6.59 32.74
C TYR A 247 14.30 -5.84 33.38
N LYS A 248 14.38 -5.96 34.71
CA LYS A 248 15.49 -5.42 35.50
C LYS A 248 16.64 -6.42 35.50
N PHE A 249 17.74 -6.04 34.87
CA PHE A 249 18.97 -6.82 34.84
C PHE A 249 19.67 -6.69 36.19
N THR A 250 19.27 -7.52 37.14
CA THR A 250 19.89 -7.64 38.47
C THR A 250 20.60 -8.99 38.60
N ILE A 251 21.51 -9.07 39.57
CA ILE A 251 22.27 -10.27 39.94
C ILE A 251 21.97 -10.57 41.41
#